data_AF-A0A351KUJ1-F1
#
_entry.id   AF-A0A351KUJ1-F1
#
_cell.length_a   1.000
_cell.length_b   1.000
_cell.length_c   1.000
_cell.angle_alpha   90.00
_cell.angle_beta   90.00
_cell.angle_gamma   90.00
#
_symmetry.space_group_name_H-M   'P 1'
#
loop_
_entity.id
_entity.type
_entity.pdbx_description
1 polymer ?
#
loop_
_entity_poly.entity_id
_entity_poly.type
_entity_poly.pdbx_seq_one_letter_code
_entity_poly.pdbx_strand_id
1 'polypeptide(L)'
;KDQYGDSCEVCGATYSPTDLIHPFSAVSGATPVRKESVHYFFKLGQCEEFLKTWTRAGHLQDEAANKMAEWFDAGLADWDISRDSPYFGFEIP
;
A
#
# COMPACT_ATOMS: atom_id res chain seq x y z
N LYS A 1 5.01 -24.60 -6.27
CA LYS A 1 5.92 -24.48 -5.11
C LYS A 1 6.56 -23.11 -5.21
N ASP A 2 6.69 -22.40 -4.10
CA ASP A 2 7.39 -21.12 -4.00
C ASP A 2 6.74 -19.99 -4.83
N GLN A 3 5.43 -19.75 -4.61
CA GLN A 3 4.81 -18.51 -5.06
C GLN A 3 5.07 -17.43 -4.00
N TYR A 4 5.39 -16.23 -4.45
CA TYR A 4 5.80 -15.12 -3.59
C TYR A 4 4.72 -14.03 -3.56
N GLY A 5 4.45 -13.51 -2.38
CA GLY A 5 3.56 -12.35 -2.22
C GLY A 5 2.11 -12.64 -2.57
N ASP A 6 1.53 -11.79 -3.41
CA ASP A 6 0.10 -11.65 -3.69
C ASP A 6 -0.29 -12.14 -5.09
N SER A 7 0.61 -12.83 -5.79
CA SER A 7 0.37 -13.33 -7.13
C SER A 7 1.00 -14.69 -7.39
N CYS A 8 0.45 -15.39 -8.38
CA CYS A 8 0.96 -16.66 -8.88
C CYS A 8 1.62 -16.46 -10.25
N GLU A 9 2.92 -16.69 -10.34
CA GLU A 9 3.71 -16.59 -11.57
C GLU A 9 3.40 -17.71 -12.57
N VAL A 10 2.70 -18.77 -12.15
CA VAL A 10 2.33 -19.88 -13.03
C VAL A 10 1.01 -19.64 -13.75
N CYS A 11 -0.01 -19.13 -13.04
CA CYS A 11 -1.36 -18.97 -13.60
C CYS A 11 -1.84 -17.51 -13.70
N GLY A 12 -1.07 -16.54 -13.17
CA GLY A 12 -1.42 -15.12 -13.19
C GLY A 12 -2.52 -14.71 -12.20
N ALA A 13 -2.96 -15.61 -11.31
CA ALA A 13 -3.93 -15.28 -10.28
C ALA A 13 -3.35 -14.28 -9.27
N THR A 14 -4.21 -13.41 -8.74
CA THR A 14 -3.90 -12.51 -7.62
C THR A 14 -4.73 -12.89 -6.40
N TYR A 15 -4.14 -12.75 -5.21
CA TYR A 15 -4.74 -13.15 -3.93
C TYR A 15 -4.07 -12.41 -2.78
N SER A 16 -4.67 -12.46 -1.58
CA SER A 16 -3.95 -12.00 -0.39
C SER A 16 -2.83 -12.99 -0.06
N PRO A 17 -1.63 -12.54 0.38
CA PRO A 17 -0.59 -13.45 0.88
C PRO A 17 -1.08 -14.36 2.02
N THR A 18 -2.17 -13.99 2.71
CA THR A 18 -2.78 -14.84 3.74
C THR A 18 -3.57 -16.02 3.21
N ASP A 19 -3.83 -16.06 1.90
CA ASP A 19 -4.58 -17.12 1.24
C ASP A 19 -3.66 -18.22 0.69
N LEU A 20 -2.34 -18.04 0.82
CA LEU A 20 -1.34 -19.03 0.44
C LEU A 20 -1.53 -20.34 1.22
N ILE A 21 -1.52 -21.45 0.48
CA ILE A 21 -1.56 -22.79 1.07
C ILE A 21 -0.16 -23.14 1.58
N HIS A 22 -0.06 -23.53 2.85
CA HIS A 22 1.20 -23.81 3.56
C HIS A 22 2.21 -22.67 3.47
N PRO A 23 1.87 -21.47 4.00
CA PRO A 23 2.75 -20.31 3.91
C PRO A 23 4.00 -20.52 4.76
N PHE A 24 5.12 -19.97 4.30
CA PHE A 24 6.38 -19.96 5.05
C PHE A 24 7.07 -18.60 4.88
N SER A 25 7.83 -18.20 5.90
CA SER A 25 8.62 -16.98 5.90
C SER A 25 9.78 -17.12 4.92
N ALA A 26 9.90 -16.20 3.97
CA ALA A 26 11.06 -16.14 3.06
C ALA A 26 12.39 -15.86 3.79
N VAL A 27 12.36 -15.33 5.01
CA VAL A 27 13.55 -15.03 5.82
C VAL A 27 14.00 -16.23 6.66
N SER A 28 13.06 -16.97 7.26
CA SER A 28 13.39 -18.00 8.27
C SER A 28 12.88 -19.40 7.95
N GLY A 29 12.01 -19.56 6.96
CA GLY A 29 11.31 -20.83 6.67
C GLY A 29 10.20 -21.19 7.67
N ALA A 30 10.04 -20.45 8.76
CA ALA A 30 8.98 -20.68 9.74
C ALA A 30 7.59 -20.34 9.19
N THR A 31 6.54 -21.02 9.65
CA THR A 31 5.14 -20.69 9.29
C THR A 31 4.75 -19.35 9.94
N PRO A 32 4.32 -18.35 9.15
CA PRO A 32 3.90 -17.06 9.68
C PRO A 32 2.55 -17.16 10.41
N VAL A 33 2.32 -16.25 11.35
CA VAL A 33 1.05 -16.10 12.08
C VAL A 33 0.59 -14.64 12.03
N ARG A 34 -0.72 -14.41 12.06
CA ARG A 34 -1.27 -13.05 12.14
C ARG A 34 -1.05 -12.47 13.54
N LYS A 35 -0.61 -11.22 13.60
CA LYS A 35 -0.45 -10.45 14.83
C LYS A 35 -0.98 -9.04 14.59
N GLU A 36 -1.60 -8.47 15.61
CA GLU A 36 -2.05 -7.09 15.60
C GLU A 36 -0.89 -6.17 15.98
N SER A 37 -0.85 -4.99 15.37
CA SER A 37 0.07 -3.91 15.71
C SER A 37 -0.61 -2.55 15.51
N VAL A 38 -0.15 -1.54 16.25
CA VAL A 38 -0.65 -0.17 16.13
C VAL A 38 0.17 0.56 15.09
N HIS A 39 -0.50 1.11 14.09
CA HIS A 39 0.10 1.89 13.03
C HIS A 39 -0.45 3.32 13.02
N TYR A 40 0.41 4.27 12.66
CA TYR A 40 0.08 5.68 12.48
C TYR A 40 -0.23 5.97 11.01
N PHE A 41 -1.31 6.69 10.77
CA PHE A 41 -1.79 7.00 9.43
C PHE A 41 -1.78 8.50 9.17
N PHE A 42 -1.26 8.89 8.00
CA PHE A 42 -1.43 10.23 7.48
C PHE A 42 -2.82 10.38 6.85
N LYS A 43 -3.54 11.42 7.28
CA LYS A 43 -4.93 11.68 6.87
C LYS A 43 -5.03 12.29 5.47
N LEU A 44 -4.58 11.56 4.45
CA LEU A 44 -4.52 12.04 3.07
C LEU A 44 -5.90 12.49 2.55
N GLY A 45 -6.99 11.83 2.97
CA GLY A 45 -8.35 12.22 2.58
C GLY A 45 -8.69 13.66 2.99
N GLN A 46 -8.09 14.20 4.05
CA GLN A 46 -8.30 15.59 4.46
C GLN A 46 -7.63 16.62 3.53
N CYS A 47 -6.72 16.18 2.67
CA CYS A 47 -6.05 17.02 1.68
C CYS A 47 -6.76 17.01 0.32
N GLU A 48 -7.84 16.25 0.15
CA GLU A 48 -8.43 15.97 -1.17
C GLU A 48 -8.87 17.23 -1.92
N GLU A 49 -9.54 18.17 -1.26
CA GLU A 49 -10.00 19.41 -1.90
C GLU A 49 -8.83 20.26 -2.41
N PHE A 50 -7.82 20.45 -1.55
CA PHE A 50 -6.59 21.15 -1.93
C PHE A 50 -5.92 20.51 -3.15
N LEU A 51 -5.78 19.18 -3.15
CA LEU A 51 -5.14 18.44 -4.24
C LEU A 51 -5.98 18.49 -5.52
N LYS A 52 -7.31 18.40 -5.44
CA LYS A 52 -8.21 18.55 -6.59
C LYS A 52 -8.05 19.92 -7.25
N THR A 53 -8.01 20.99 -6.46
CA THR A 53 -7.78 22.34 -6.99
C THR A 53 -6.40 22.47 -7.62
N TRP A 54 -5.35 22.03 -6.90
CA TRP A 54 -3.98 22.13 -7.38
C TRP A 54 -3.79 21.36 -8.69
N THR A 55 -4.31 20.14 -8.78
CA THR A 55 -4.16 19.29 -9.97
C THR A 55 -4.85 19.84 -11.23
N ARG A 56 -5.77 20.79 -11.08
CA ARG A 56 -6.49 21.44 -12.19
C ARG A 56 -6.04 22.87 -12.48
N ALA A 57 -4.99 23.36 -11.83
CA ALA A 57 -4.50 24.73 -12.01
C ALA A 57 -3.66 24.95 -13.29
N GLY A 58 -3.57 23.96 -14.18
CA GLY A 58 -2.94 24.09 -15.50
C GLY A 58 -1.41 23.98 -15.53
N HIS A 59 -0.78 23.58 -14.42
CA HIS A 59 0.68 23.38 -14.34
C HIS A 59 1.13 21.91 -14.48
N LEU A 60 0.18 20.98 -14.64
CA LEU A 60 0.46 19.57 -14.86
C LEU A 60 0.21 19.21 -16.32
N GLN A 61 0.88 18.14 -16.76
CA GLN A 61 0.56 17.50 -18.03
C GLN A 61 -0.87 16.94 -17.98
N ASP A 62 -1.57 17.02 -19.10
CA ASP A 62 -2.99 16.62 -19.19
C ASP A 62 -3.18 15.15 -18.79
N GLU A 63 -2.29 14.26 -19.21
CA GLU A 63 -2.34 12.83 -18.89
C GLU A 63 -2.21 12.58 -17.39
N ALA A 64 -1.33 13.31 -16.70
CA ALA A 64 -1.17 13.19 -15.26
C ALA A 64 -2.40 13.71 -14.51
N ALA A 65 -2.95 14.86 -14.95
CA ALA A 65 -4.15 15.43 -14.35
C ALA A 65 -5.38 14.51 -14.57
N ASN A 66 -5.48 13.86 -15.72
CA ASN A 66 -6.52 12.86 -16.01
C ASN A 66 -6.36 11.63 -15.12
N LYS A 67 -5.13 11.13 -14.93
CA LYS A 67 -4.90 9.98 -14.05
C LYS A 67 -5.21 10.29 -12.59
N MET A 68 -4.91 11.49 -12.12
CA MET A 68 -5.28 11.93 -10.78
C MET A 68 -6.80 12.04 -10.60
N ALA A 69 -7.56 12.34 -11.66
CA ALA A 69 -9.02 12.28 -11.64
C ALA A 69 -9.52 10.88 -11.22
N GLU A 70 -8.99 9.84 -11.86
CA GLU A 70 -9.36 8.45 -11.56
C GLU A 70 -9.05 8.10 -10.09
N TRP A 71 -7.93 8.59 -9.55
CA TRP A 71 -7.58 8.37 -8.13
C TRP A 71 -8.54 9.08 -7.19
N PHE A 72 -8.99 10.30 -7.53
CA PHE A 72 -9.99 11.00 -6.73
C PHE A 72 -11.37 10.34 -6.81
N ASP A 73 -11.76 9.83 -7.97
CA ASP A 73 -13.04 9.12 -8.15
C ASP A 73 -13.08 7.80 -7.36
N ALA A 74 -11.93 7.13 -7.24
CA ALA A 74 -11.77 5.95 -6.37
C ALA A 74 -11.82 6.29 -4.86
N GLY A 75 -11.60 7.57 -4.50
CA GLY A 75 -11.51 8.04 -3.13
C GLY A 75 -10.09 7.88 -2.54
N LEU A 76 -9.59 8.92 -1.88
CA LEU A 76 -8.30 8.87 -1.22
C LEU A 76 -8.41 8.11 0.12
N ALA A 77 -7.49 7.17 0.33
CA ALA A 77 -7.34 6.46 1.60
C ALA A 77 -6.23 7.09 2.45
N ASP A 78 -6.38 7.00 3.77
CA ASP A 78 -5.32 7.38 4.71
C ASP A 78 -4.10 6.44 4.54
N TRP A 79 -2.90 7.01 4.64
CA TRP A 79 -1.66 6.32 4.28
C TRP A 79 -0.89 5.89 5.53
N ASP A 80 -0.61 4.59 5.68
CA ASP A 80 0.18 4.06 6.80
C ASP A 80 1.67 4.45 6.67
N ILE A 81 2.11 5.30 7.59
CA ILE A 81 3.46 5.89 7.63
C ILE A 81 4.41 5.22 8.62
N SER A 82 3.99 4.14 9.29
CA SER A 82 4.74 3.52 10.39
C SER A 82 5.05 2.05 10.15
N ARG A 83 6.15 1.55 10.71
CA ARG A 83 6.54 0.13 10.64
C ARG A 83 7.11 -0.30 11.99
N ASP A 84 6.78 -1.51 12.41
CA ASP A 84 7.32 -2.10 13.65
C ASP A 84 8.82 -2.38 13.57
N SER A 85 9.47 -2.34 14.74
CA SER A 85 10.82 -2.90 14.88
C SER A 85 10.81 -4.42 14.68
N PRO A 86 11.91 -5.04 14.19
CA PRO A 86 13.17 -4.42 13.80
C PRO A 86 13.10 -3.73 12.44
N TYR A 87 13.63 -2.51 12.35
CA TYR A 87 13.68 -1.75 11.11
C TYR A 87 14.95 -0.90 11.05
N PHE A 88 15.43 -0.60 9.85
CA PHE A 88 16.49 0.39 9.64
C PHE A 88 15.86 1.68 9.11
N GLY A 89 15.74 2.67 9.97
CA GLY A 89 15.09 3.94 9.67
C GLY A 89 15.13 4.89 10.86
N PHE A 90 14.27 5.90 10.84
CA PHE A 90 14.12 6.83 11.95
C PHE A 90 13.03 6.35 12.90
N GLU A 91 13.32 6.36 14.19
CA GLU A 91 12.34 6.07 15.23
C GLU A 91 11.29 7.18 15.27
N ILE A 92 10.01 6.78 15.41
CA ILE A 92 8.92 7.74 15.57
C ILE A 92 9.04 8.35 16.97
N PRO A 93 9.17 9.68 17.10
CA PRO A 93 9.35 10.35 18.39
C PRO A 93 8.24 10.12 19.41
#